data_AF-A0A2V7DLB2-F1
#
_entry.id   AF-A0A2V7DLB2-F1
#
_cell.length_a   1.000
_cell.length_b   1.000
_cell.length_c   1.000
_cell.angle_alpha   90.00
_cell.angle_beta   90.00
_cell.angle_gamma   90.00
#
_symmetry.space_group_name_H-M   'P 1'
#
loop_
_entity.id
_entity.type
_entity.pdbx_description
1 polymer ?
#
loop_
_entity_poly.entity_id
_entity_poly.type
_entity_poly.pdbx_seq_one_letter_code
_entity_poly.pdbx_strand_id
1 'polypeptide(L)'
;MDPAVVVPVKASNPAYQAYQILHWGFTVLPIVAGLDKFFDLLVPWHQYLAPIINRLVPVDAHTFLMGVGAIEIVAGLIVAFAPKFGGYLVMAWLWGIIVNLLLIPGYYDIALRDFGLSLGALALARLATRFGDV
;
A
#
# COMPACT_ATOMS: atom_id res chain seq x y z
N MET A 1 -36.60 18.27 29.20
CA MET A 1 -36.30 17.00 28.52
C MET A 1 -35.18 17.31 27.55
N ASP A 2 -33.95 16.89 27.88
CA ASP A 2 -32.78 17.15 27.04
C ASP A 2 -32.86 16.26 25.80
N PRO A 3 -32.76 16.79 24.56
CA PRO A 3 -32.68 15.95 23.38
C PRO A 3 -31.36 15.18 23.48
N ALA A 4 -31.45 13.89 23.73
CA ALA A 4 -30.30 12.99 23.75
C ALA A 4 -29.51 13.22 22.46
N VAL A 5 -28.30 13.77 22.60
CA VAL A 5 -27.34 13.88 21.51
C VAL A 5 -27.06 12.45 21.08
N VAL A 6 -27.66 12.02 19.96
CA VAL A 6 -27.34 10.75 19.32
C VAL A 6 -25.99 10.93 18.66
N VAL A 7 -24.92 10.86 19.46
CA VAL A 7 -23.56 10.75 18.92
C VAL A 7 -23.54 9.42 18.18
N PRO A 8 -23.34 9.38 16.85
CA PRO A 8 -23.24 8.11 16.16
C PRO A 8 -22.02 7.37 16.74
N VAL A 9 -22.30 6.33 17.53
CA VAL A 9 -21.34 5.54 18.35
C VAL A 9 -20.14 5.02 17.54
N LYS A 10 -20.25 5.01 16.21
CA LYS A 10 -19.20 4.58 15.28
C LYS A 10 -18.06 5.60 15.14
N ALA A 11 -18.35 6.91 15.12
CA ALA A 11 -17.33 7.95 14.87
C ALA A 11 -16.42 8.19 16.09
N SER A 12 -16.90 7.96 17.30
CA SER A 12 -16.11 8.09 18.54
C SER A 12 -15.29 6.83 18.88
N ASN A 13 -15.40 5.76 18.10
CA ASN A 13 -14.67 4.51 18.34
C ASN A 13 -13.23 4.58 17.77
N PRO A 14 -12.17 4.54 18.61
CA PRO A 14 -10.79 4.62 18.14
C PRO A 14 -10.40 3.51 17.16
N ALA A 15 -10.98 2.31 17.26
CA ALA A 15 -10.70 1.22 16.32
C ALA A 15 -11.29 1.49 14.92
N TYR A 16 -12.44 2.17 14.85
CA TYR A 16 -13.03 2.57 13.58
C TYR A 16 -12.24 3.73 12.94
N GLN A 17 -11.75 4.66 13.75
CA GLN A 17 -10.85 5.72 13.29
C GLN A 17 -9.55 5.14 12.74
N ALA A 18 -8.92 4.21 13.46
CA ALA A 18 -7.72 3.50 12.99
C ALA A 18 -7.98 2.77 11.66
N TYR A 19 -9.14 2.09 11.54
CA TYR A 19 -9.55 1.48 10.29
C TYR A 19 -9.65 2.51 9.15
N GLN A 20 -10.32 3.64 9.35
CA GLN A 20 -10.44 4.68 8.32
C GLN A 20 -9.09 5.28 7.92
N ILE A 21 -8.21 5.54 8.89
CA ILE A 21 -6.85 6.03 8.63
C ILE A 21 -6.08 5.06 7.75
N LEU A 22 -6.09 3.77 8.11
CA LEU A 22 -5.40 2.74 7.33
C LEU A 22 -6.07 2.54 5.96
N HIS A 23 -7.40 2.55 5.89
CA HIS A 23 -8.15 2.34 4.66
C HIS A 23 -7.83 3.42 3.63
N TRP A 24 -7.90 4.69 4.02
CA TRP A 24 -7.55 5.79 3.11
C TRP A 24 -6.05 5.89 2.86
N GLY A 25 -5.21 5.65 3.87
CA GLY A 25 -3.75 5.62 3.71
C GLY A 25 -3.32 4.59 2.67
N PHE A 26 -3.75 3.33 2.80
CA PHE A 26 -3.44 2.25 1.85
C PHE A 26 -4.24 2.31 0.55
N THR A 27 -5.25 3.18 0.44
CA THR A 27 -5.86 3.51 -0.85
C THR A 27 -4.99 4.52 -1.61
N VAL A 28 -4.62 5.62 -0.96
CA VAL A 28 -3.93 6.74 -1.60
C VAL A 28 -2.46 6.43 -1.88
N LEU A 29 -1.75 5.83 -0.92
CA LEU A 29 -0.30 5.59 -1.03
C LEU A 29 0.07 4.78 -2.29
N PRO A 30 -0.55 3.62 -2.59
CA PRO A 30 -0.22 2.86 -3.79
C PRO A 30 -0.60 3.59 -5.08
N ILE A 31 -1.69 4.35 -5.10
CA ILE A 31 -2.11 5.13 -6.27
C ILE A 31 -1.07 6.21 -6.57
N VAL A 32 -0.65 6.95 -5.55
CA VAL A 32 0.35 8.02 -5.72
C VAL A 32 1.70 7.44 -6.11
N ALA A 33 2.17 6.38 -5.44
CA ALA A 33 3.44 5.73 -5.78
C ALA A 33 3.42 5.10 -7.18
N GLY A 34 2.26 4.57 -7.59
CA GLY A 34 2.09 3.98 -8.90
C GLY A 34 2.04 5.02 -10.02
N LEU A 35 1.31 6.13 -9.82
CA LEU A 35 1.32 7.26 -10.74
C LEU A 35 2.71 7.89 -10.87
N ASP A 36 3.44 8.02 -9.76
CA ASP A 36 4.76 8.63 -9.78
C ASP A 36 5.77 7.82 -10.60
N LYS A 37 5.61 6.50 -10.75
CA LYS A 37 6.46 5.68 -11.63
C LYS A 37 6.35 6.01 -13.12
N PHE A 38 5.34 6.80 -13.53
CA PHE A 38 5.20 7.30 -14.89
C PHE A 38 5.86 8.67 -15.08
N PHE A 39 6.08 9.42 -14.00
CA PHE A 39 6.50 10.83 -14.06
C PHE A 39 7.82 11.12 -13.32
N ASP A 40 8.27 10.20 -12.47
CA ASP A 40 9.47 10.29 -11.62
C ASP A 40 9.56 11.64 -10.85
N LEU A 41 8.44 12.15 -10.32
CA LEU A 41 8.39 13.46 -9.64
C LEU A 41 8.87 13.38 -8.19
N LEU A 42 8.55 12.30 -7.48
CA LEU A 42 9.04 12.09 -6.12
C LEU A 42 10.47 11.59 -6.14
N VAL A 43 10.76 10.62 -7.02
CA VAL A 43 12.04 9.94 -7.06
C VAL A 43 12.23 9.17 -8.37
N PRO A 44 13.45 9.08 -8.93
CA PRO A 44 13.74 8.17 -10.03
C PRO A 44 13.63 6.71 -9.58
N TRP A 45 12.52 6.04 -9.90
CA TRP A 45 12.19 4.73 -9.32
C TRP A 45 13.13 3.59 -9.73
N HIS A 46 13.83 3.74 -10.86
CA HIS A 46 14.79 2.76 -11.37
C HIS A 46 15.91 2.45 -10.39
N GLN A 47 16.24 3.36 -9.46
CA GLN A 47 17.27 3.13 -8.45
C GLN A 47 16.87 2.06 -7.41
N TYR A 48 15.55 1.82 -7.25
CA TYR A 48 15.01 0.81 -6.35
C TYR A 48 14.83 -0.55 -7.03
N LEU A 49 15.12 -0.68 -8.32
CA LEU A 49 15.01 -1.95 -9.03
C LEU A 49 16.31 -2.75 -8.92
N ALA A 50 16.24 -3.97 -8.40
CA ALA A 50 17.41 -4.81 -8.26
C ALA A 50 18.02 -5.14 -9.64
N PRO A 51 19.36 -5.02 -9.82
CA PRO A 51 19.99 -5.27 -11.12
C PRO A 51 19.73 -6.66 -11.67
N ILE A 52 19.54 -7.67 -10.81
CA ILE A 52 19.21 -9.02 -11.22
C ILE A 52 17.80 -9.13 -11.84
N ILE A 53 16.81 -8.41 -11.29
CA ILE A 53 15.45 -8.39 -11.84
C ILE A 53 15.47 -7.73 -13.22
N ASN A 54 16.17 -6.60 -13.34
CA ASN A 54 16.29 -5.88 -14.61
C ASN A 54 16.97 -6.72 -15.72
N ARG A 55 17.83 -7.69 -15.37
CA ARG A 55 18.45 -8.59 -16.35
C ARG A 55 17.55 -9.75 -16.79
N LEU A 56 16.52 -10.07 -16.00
CA LEU A 56 15.61 -11.19 -16.28
C LEU A 56 14.42 -10.77 -17.15
N VAL A 57 14.02 -9.50 -17.08
CA VAL A 57 12.89 -8.98 -17.85
C VAL A 57 13.38 -8.46 -19.22
N PRO A 58 12.77 -8.86 -20.34
CA PRO A 58 13.21 -8.45 -21.68
C PRO A 58 12.70 -7.05 -22.09
N VAL A 59 12.58 -6.12 -21.13
CA VAL A 59 12.15 -4.73 -21.36
C VAL A 59 13.05 -3.79 -20.58
N ASP A 60 13.06 -2.50 -20.91
CA ASP A 60 13.83 -1.52 -20.15
C ASP A 60 13.24 -1.32 -18.74
N ALA A 61 14.10 -0.91 -17.81
CA ALA A 61 13.75 -0.73 -16.40
C ALA A 61 12.58 0.24 -16.18
N HIS A 62 12.49 1.30 -16.99
CA HIS A 62 11.45 2.31 -16.85
C HIS A 62 10.10 1.75 -17.30
N THR A 63 10.03 1.10 -18.47
CA THR A 63 8.81 0.40 -18.93
C THR A 63 8.36 -0.68 -17.95
N PHE A 64 9.29 -1.44 -17.36
CA PHE A 64 8.95 -2.40 -16.31
C PHE A 64 8.29 -1.71 -15.10
N LEU A 65 8.87 -0.59 -14.65
CA LEU A 65 8.36 0.18 -13.51
C LEU A 65 7.02 0.86 -13.80
N MET A 66 6.75 1.30 -15.03
CA MET A 66 5.41 1.75 -15.42
C MET A 66 4.37 0.63 -15.25
N GLY A 67 4.73 -0.61 -15.60
CA GLY A 67 3.89 -1.79 -15.36
C GLY A 67 3.65 -2.05 -13.87
N VAL A 68 4.70 -1.99 -13.05
CA VAL A 68 4.60 -2.04 -11.59
C VAL A 68 3.68 -0.95 -11.07
N GLY A 69 3.81 0.28 -11.58
CA GLY A 69 2.98 1.42 -11.19
C GLY A 69 1.50 1.23 -11.53
N ALA A 70 1.19 0.64 -12.68
CA ALA A 70 -0.19 0.28 -13.03
C ALA A 70 -0.78 -0.74 -12.03
N ILE A 71 0.00 -1.73 -11.61
CA ILE A 71 -0.43 -2.73 -10.61
C ILE A 71 -0.66 -2.08 -9.24
N GLU A 72 0.19 -1.16 -8.82
CA GLU A 72 0.02 -0.43 -7.56
C GLU A 72 -1.24 0.45 -7.55
N ILE A 73 -1.56 1.12 -8.66
CA ILE A 73 -2.81 1.87 -8.82
C ILE A 73 -4.00 0.93 -8.65
N VAL A 74 -4.01 -0.21 -9.35
CA VAL A 74 -5.08 -1.20 -9.24
C VAL A 74 -5.18 -1.73 -7.80
N ALA A 75 -4.06 -2.00 -7.14
CA ALA A 75 -4.05 -2.44 -5.75
C ALA A 75 -4.67 -1.40 -4.81
N GLY A 76 -4.36 -0.11 -4.98
CA GLY A 76 -4.97 0.97 -4.20
C GLY A 76 -6.48 1.10 -4.45
N LEU A 77 -6.94 0.93 -5.70
CA LEU A 77 -8.36 0.87 -6.01
C LEU A 77 -9.05 -0.35 -5.37
N ILE A 78 -8.40 -1.52 -5.39
CA ILE A 78 -8.91 -2.71 -4.70
C ILE A 78 -9.02 -2.47 -3.19
N VAL A 79 -8.06 -1.78 -2.57
CA VAL A 79 -8.17 -1.39 -1.15
C VAL A 79 -9.36 -0.47 -0.93
N ALA A 80 -9.61 0.49 -1.83
CA ALA A 80 -10.73 1.42 -1.73
C ALA A 80 -12.07 0.68 -1.66
N PHE A 81 -12.30 -0.27 -2.57
CA PHE A 81 -13.59 -0.96 -2.74
C PHE A 81 -13.71 -2.29 -1.97
N ALA A 82 -12.60 -2.95 -1.67
CA ALA A 82 -12.55 -4.25 -1.03
C ALA A 82 -11.42 -4.30 0.02
N PRO A 83 -11.46 -3.48 1.09
CA PRO A 83 -10.32 -3.24 1.99
C PRO A 83 -9.78 -4.50 2.69
N LYS A 84 -10.64 -5.49 2.96
CA LYS A 84 -10.21 -6.78 3.53
C LYS A 84 -9.29 -7.54 2.58
N PHE A 85 -9.68 -7.65 1.32
CA PHE A 85 -8.89 -8.35 0.30
C PHE A 85 -7.70 -7.48 -0.12
N GLY A 86 -7.92 -6.19 -0.35
CA GLY A 86 -6.89 -5.23 -0.71
C GLY A 86 -5.76 -5.15 0.31
N GLY A 87 -6.06 -5.20 1.62
CA GLY A 87 -5.02 -5.21 2.66
C GLY A 87 -4.09 -6.42 2.56
N TYR A 88 -4.62 -7.62 2.32
CA TYR A 88 -3.79 -8.81 2.09
C TYR A 88 -3.01 -8.75 0.77
N LEU A 89 -3.62 -8.21 -0.29
CA LEU A 89 -2.97 -8.01 -1.58
C LEU A 89 -1.77 -7.07 -1.43
N VAL A 90 -1.95 -5.89 -0.82
CA VAL A 90 -0.89 -4.91 -0.60
C VAL A 90 0.20 -5.47 0.32
N MET A 91 -0.17 -6.22 1.36
CA MET A 91 0.81 -6.91 2.22
C MET A 91 1.71 -7.85 1.40
N ALA A 92 1.12 -8.71 0.56
CA ALA A 92 1.87 -9.64 -0.28
C ALA A 92 2.75 -8.90 -1.31
N TRP A 93 2.22 -7.81 -1.89
CA TRP A 93 2.96 -6.96 -2.82
C TRP A 93 4.18 -6.30 -2.18
N LEU A 94 4.02 -5.74 -0.97
CA LEU A 94 5.11 -5.17 -0.19
C LEU A 94 6.21 -6.19 0.11
N TRP A 95 5.88 -7.45 0.37
CA TRP A 95 6.89 -8.50 0.51
C TRP A 95 7.70 -8.74 -0.78
N GLY A 96 7.08 -8.61 -1.95
CA GLY A 96 7.80 -8.61 -3.22
C GLY A 96 8.79 -7.44 -3.32
N ILE A 97 8.37 -6.24 -2.93
CA ILE A 97 9.23 -5.04 -2.90
C ILE A 97 10.38 -5.22 -1.90
N ILE A 98 10.09 -5.71 -0.69
CA ILE A 98 11.09 -5.99 0.36
C ILE A 98 12.15 -6.96 -0.17
N VAL A 99 11.74 -8.08 -0.77
CA VAL A 99 12.68 -9.05 -1.34
C VAL A 99 13.55 -8.39 -2.40
N ASN A 100 12.97 -7.60 -3.30
CA ASN A 100 13.73 -6.82 -4.28
C ASN A 100 14.76 -5.89 -3.61
N LEU A 101 14.37 -5.12 -2.59
CA LEU A 101 15.25 -4.17 -1.90
C LEU A 101 16.38 -4.88 -1.13
N LEU A 102 16.12 -6.05 -0.55
CA LEU A 102 17.15 -6.86 0.12
C LEU A 102 18.23 -7.37 -0.84
N LEU A 103 17.98 -7.37 -2.16
CA LEU A 103 18.98 -7.71 -3.18
C LEU A 103 19.89 -6.53 -3.54
N ILE A 104 19.64 -5.34 -2.99
CA ILE A 104 20.38 -4.11 -3.30
C ILE A 104 21.13 -3.65 -2.04
N PRO A 105 22.48 -3.71 -2.02
CA PRO A 105 23.25 -3.18 -0.91
C PRO A 105 22.92 -1.70 -0.64
N GLY A 106 22.62 -1.36 0.60
CA GLY A 106 22.29 0.02 1.02
C GLY A 106 20.80 0.35 1.14
N TYR A 107 19.89 -0.59 0.86
CA TYR A 107 18.43 -0.36 0.92
C TYR A 107 17.72 -1.11 2.06
N TYR A 108 18.46 -1.68 3.02
CA TYR A 108 17.91 -2.50 4.10
C TYR A 108 17.03 -1.71 5.09
N ASP A 109 17.32 -0.42 5.27
CA ASP A 109 16.51 0.49 6.09
C ASP A 109 15.14 0.74 5.46
N ILE A 110 15.08 0.83 4.13
CA ILE A 110 13.82 0.97 3.38
C ILE A 110 13.05 -0.35 3.44
N ALA A 111 13.72 -1.49 3.23
CA ALA A 111 13.11 -2.81 3.36
C ALA A 111 12.47 -3.02 4.76
N LEU A 112 13.12 -2.53 5.83
CA LEU A 112 12.57 -2.59 7.18
C LEU A 112 11.32 -1.71 7.35
N ARG A 113 11.28 -0.53 6.73
CA ARG A 113 10.10 0.35 6.75
C ARG A 113 8.94 -0.28 6.00
N ASP A 114 9.20 -0.88 4.84
CA ASP A 114 8.19 -1.57 4.04
C ASP A 114 7.64 -2.79 4.77
N PHE A 115 8.47 -3.48 5.55
CA PHE A 115 7.98 -4.51 6.47
C PHE A 115 6.98 -3.93 7.48
N GLY A 116 7.27 -2.77 8.08
CA GLY A 116 6.30 -2.06 8.93
C GLY A 116 5.00 -1.71 8.20
N LEU A 117 5.08 -1.23 6.95
CA LEU A 117 3.91 -0.96 6.11
C LEU A 117 3.11 -2.24 5.83
N SER A 118 3.78 -3.37 5.61
CA SER A 118 3.11 -4.67 5.38
C SER A 118 2.28 -5.10 6.60
N LEU A 119 2.79 -4.84 7.81
CA LEU A 119 2.05 -5.10 9.05
C LEU A 119 0.86 -4.13 9.20
N GLY A 120 1.01 -2.88 8.76
CA GLY A 120 -0.09 -1.92 8.66
C GLY A 120 -1.19 -2.39 7.69
N ALA A 121 -0.82 -2.93 6.54
CA ALA A 121 -1.76 -3.48 5.56
C ALA A 121 -2.46 -4.74 6.10
N LEU A 122 -1.73 -5.59 6.84
CA LEU A 122 -2.32 -6.71 7.56
C LEU A 122 -3.32 -6.23 8.63
N ALA A 123 -2.97 -5.20 9.40
CA ALA A 123 -3.87 -4.61 10.39
C ALA A 123 -5.14 -4.05 9.74
N LEU A 124 -5.03 -3.40 8.58
CA LEU A 124 -6.17 -2.98 7.78
C LEU A 124 -7.06 -4.18 7.42
N ALA A 125 -6.48 -5.24 6.87
CA ALA A 125 -7.23 -6.42 6.47
C ALA A 125 -7.98 -7.06 7.66
N ARG A 126 -7.35 -7.05 8.85
CA ARG A 126 -7.97 -7.53 10.10
C ARG A 126 -9.09 -6.63 10.60
N LEU A 127 -8.95 -5.32 10.54
CA LEU A 127 -9.99 -4.37 10.95
C LEU A 127 -11.17 -4.36 9.97
N ALA A 128 -10.89 -4.56 8.69
CA ALA A 128 -11.89 -4.61 7.63
C ALA A 128 -12.89 -5.77 7.80
N THR A 129 -12.54 -6.86 8.51
CA THR A 129 -13.50 -7.94 8.82
C THR A 129 -14.63 -7.48 9.74
N ARG A 130 -14.43 -6.38 10.48
CA ARG A 130 -15.41 -5.81 11.40
C ARG A 130 -16.08 -4.56 10.82
N PHE A 131 -15.35 -3.78 10.03
CA PHE A 131 -15.78 -2.43 9.63
C PHE A 131 -15.94 -2.24 8.12
N GLY A 132 -15.54 -3.21 7.30
CA GLY A 132 -15.52 -3.09 5.83
C GLY A 132 -16.84 -3.44 5.14
N ASP A 133 -17.79 -4.07 5.82
CA ASP A 133 -19.09 -4.49 5.25
C ASP A 133 -20.19 -3.44 5.53
N VAL A 134 -19.98 -2.17 5.14
CA VAL A 134 -20.99 -1.11 5.29
C VAL A 134 -21.65 -0.79 3.95
#